data_AF-A0A8H7BXQ7-F1
#
_entry.id   AF-A0A8H7BXQ7-F1
#
_cell.length_a   1.000
_cell.length_b   1.000
_cell.length_c   1.000
_cell.angle_alpha   90.00
_cell.angle_beta   90.00
_cell.angle_gamma   90.00
#
_symmetry.space_group_name_H-M   'P 1'
#
loop_
_entity.id
_entity.type
_entity.pdbx_description
1 polymer ?
#
loop_
_entity_poly.entity_id
_entity_poly.type
_entity_poly.pdbx_seq_one_letter_code
_entity_poly.pdbx_strand_id
1 'polypeptide(L)'
;MVYKWYTVVYNASFVVGLIGYCIILLVFFGIASMFSAGPGLMQAGILFLSYGLYFGMAVTIGYYSKEGFPQKHLNSAICAVCGQSTSHQLGSFTDQQQATFADDRIHQLACKHVFHEKCIRGWCLIGKKDICPYCKEKVDLKQFKKNPWDTQQQLYLNLLDGVRYLVVWQPIIFAVVQLAYYILGLN
;
A
#
# COMPACT_ATOMS: atom_id res chain seq x y z
N MET A 1 -21.09 -8.97 1.22
CA MET A 1 -21.47 -7.62 1.70
C MET A 1 -20.27 -6.68 1.84
N VAL A 2 -19.21 -7.12 2.51
CA VAL A 2 -17.95 -6.36 2.69
C VAL A 2 -17.35 -5.84 1.36
N TYR A 3 -17.27 -6.67 0.32
CA TYR A 3 -16.73 -6.29 -0.99
C TYR A 3 -17.47 -5.13 -1.67
N LYS A 4 -18.81 -5.10 -1.61
CA LYS A 4 -19.60 -4.00 -2.22
C LYS A 4 -19.34 -2.68 -1.51
N TRP A 5 -19.20 -2.71 -0.19
CA TRP A 5 -18.93 -1.53 0.62
C TRP A 5 -17.55 -0.94 0.31
N TYR A 6 -16.53 -1.78 0.14
CA TYR A 6 -15.19 -1.33 -0.26
C TYR A 6 -15.12 -0.72 -1.66
N THR A 7 -15.82 -1.30 -2.65
CA THR A 7 -15.92 -0.69 -3.98
C THR A 7 -16.61 0.67 -3.92
N VAL A 8 -17.62 0.82 -3.07
CA VAL A 8 -18.29 2.11 -2.84
C VAL A 8 -17.33 3.13 -2.22
N VAL A 9 -16.55 2.75 -1.20
CA VAL A 9 -15.55 3.63 -0.57
C VAL A 9 -14.47 4.04 -1.57
N TYR A 10 -14.00 3.11 -2.41
CA TYR A 10 -13.02 3.41 -3.46
C TYR A 10 -13.56 4.43 -4.48
N ASN A 11 -14.76 4.17 -5.02
CA ASN A 11 -15.38 5.08 -5.97
C ASN A 11 -15.67 6.46 -5.34
N ALA A 12 -16.13 6.49 -4.09
CA ALA A 12 -16.35 7.75 -3.36
C ALA A 12 -15.04 8.53 -3.18
N SER A 13 -13.95 7.86 -2.80
CA SER A 13 -12.64 8.50 -2.61
C SER A 13 -12.08 9.05 -3.92
N PHE A 14 -12.28 8.33 -5.03
CA PHE A 14 -11.92 8.78 -6.36
C PHE A 14 -12.70 10.05 -6.76
N VAL A 15 -14.01 10.06 -6.54
CA VAL A 15 -14.86 11.24 -6.83
C VAL A 15 -14.45 12.44 -5.96
N VAL A 16 -14.20 12.22 -4.67
CA VAL A 16 -13.75 13.28 -3.74
C VAL A 16 -12.39 13.85 -4.17
N GLY A 17 -11.43 12.99 -4.57
CA GLY A 17 -10.14 13.43 -5.08
C GLY A 17 -10.24 14.23 -6.39
N LEU A 18 -11.11 13.80 -7.30
CA LEU A 18 -11.37 14.49 -8.56
C LEU A 18 -11.99 15.88 -8.32
N ILE A 19 -12.94 15.99 -7.39
CA ILE A 19 -13.53 17.27 -6.99
C ILE A 19 -12.46 18.21 -6.42
N GLY A 20 -11.60 17.72 -5.52
CA GLY A 20 -10.49 18.50 -4.97
C GLY A 20 -9.53 19.00 -6.05
N TYR A 21 -9.20 18.16 -7.02
CA TYR A 21 -8.35 18.53 -8.16
C TYR A 21 -8.98 19.63 -9.03
N CYS A 22 -10.27 19.50 -9.35
CA CYS A 22 -11.00 20.51 -10.09
C CYS A 22 -11.04 21.86 -9.34
N ILE A 23 -11.21 21.85 -8.01
CA ILE A 23 -11.19 23.07 -7.19
C ILE A 23 -9.81 23.75 -7.27
N ILE A 24 -8.71 22.99 -7.18
CA ILE A 24 -7.35 23.55 -7.30
C ILE A 24 -7.11 24.14 -8.69
N LEU A 25 -7.56 23.47 -9.76
CA LEU A 25 -7.46 24.00 -11.11
C LEU A 25 -8.26 25.30 -11.26
N LEU A 26 -9.49 25.36 -10.77
CA LEU A 26 -10.32 26.58 -10.82
C LEU A 26 -9.71 27.75 -10.04
N VAL A 27 -9.01 27.48 -8.93
CA VAL A 27 -8.23 28.49 -8.21
C VAL A 27 -7.03 28.95 -9.03
N PHE A 28 -6.29 28.01 -9.64
CA PHE A 28 -5.11 28.31 -10.45
C PHE A 28 -5.43 29.15 -11.70
N PHE A 29 -6.58 28.91 -12.33
CA PHE A 29 -7.08 29.71 -13.45
C PHE A 29 -7.64 31.09 -13.05
N GLY A 30 -7.58 31.47 -11.77
CA GLY A 30 -8.00 32.79 -11.30
C GLY A 30 -9.52 33.01 -11.23
N ILE A 31 -10.32 31.96 -11.48
CA ILE A 31 -11.78 32.02 -11.39
C ILE A 31 -12.22 32.13 -9.92
N ALA A 32 -11.47 31.51 -9.00
CA ALA A 32 -11.74 31.57 -7.56
C ALA A 32 -11.46 32.94 -6.92
N SER A 33 -10.54 33.74 -7.47
CA SER A 33 -10.29 35.11 -7.01
C SER A 33 -11.45 36.06 -7.32
N MET A 34 -12.34 35.72 -8.25
CA MET A 34 -13.55 36.51 -8.54
C MET A 34 -14.62 36.39 -7.44
N PHE A 35 -14.58 35.34 -6.62
CA PHE A 35 -15.56 35.08 -5.56
C PHE A 35 -15.12 35.53 -4.15
N SER A 36 -14.00 36.26 -4.02
CA SER A 36 -13.45 36.75 -2.74
C SER A 36 -13.20 35.65 -1.68
N ALA A 37 -13.19 34.38 -2.08
CA ALA A 37 -13.01 33.21 -1.20
C ALA A 37 -11.71 32.45 -1.51
N GLY A 38 -10.74 33.10 -2.16
CA GLY A 38 -9.51 32.48 -2.67
C GLY A 38 -8.76 31.61 -1.65
N PRO A 39 -8.42 32.13 -0.44
CA PRO A 39 -7.64 31.37 0.54
C PRO A 39 -8.39 30.16 1.11
N GLY A 40 -9.68 30.33 1.44
CA GLY A 40 -10.51 29.26 2.00
C GLY A 40 -10.81 28.16 1.00
N LEU A 41 -11.07 28.51 -0.25
CA LEU A 41 -11.36 27.55 -1.31
C LEU A 41 -10.11 26.75 -1.72
N MET A 42 -8.93 27.39 -1.71
CA MET A 42 -7.66 26.70 -1.91
C MET A 42 -7.39 25.69 -0.79
N GLN A 43 -7.62 26.07 0.47
CA GLN A 43 -7.46 25.16 1.61
C GLN A 43 -8.44 23.99 1.53
N ALA A 44 -9.70 24.24 1.18
CA ALA A 44 -10.69 23.19 0.96
C ALA A 44 -10.28 22.24 -0.18
N GLY A 45 -9.79 22.77 -1.30
CA GLY A 45 -9.32 21.98 -2.45
C GLY A 45 -8.15 21.06 -2.08
N ILE A 46 -7.16 21.58 -1.35
CA ILE A 46 -6.01 20.80 -0.85
C ILE A 46 -6.46 19.71 0.12
N LEU A 47 -7.38 20.01 1.03
CA LEU A 47 -7.93 19.02 1.95
C LEU A 47 -8.67 17.91 1.19
N PHE A 48 -9.61 18.24 0.31
CA PHE A 48 -10.35 17.23 -0.47
C PHE A 48 -9.43 16.36 -1.33
N LEU A 49 -8.43 16.96 -1.98
CA LEU A 49 -7.46 16.22 -2.78
C LEU A 49 -6.61 15.29 -1.90
N SER A 50 -6.13 15.79 -0.75
CA SER A 50 -5.30 14.98 0.16
C SER A 50 -6.08 13.80 0.75
N TYR A 51 -7.33 13.99 1.15
CA TYR A 51 -8.20 12.92 1.66
C TYR A 51 -8.61 11.92 0.57
N GLY A 52 -8.94 12.39 -0.64
CA GLY A 52 -9.26 11.51 -1.76
C GLY A 52 -8.08 10.63 -2.17
N LEU A 53 -6.87 11.21 -2.22
CA LEU A 53 -5.63 10.48 -2.49
C LEU A 53 -5.31 9.47 -1.38
N TYR A 54 -5.47 9.87 -0.10
CA TYR A 54 -5.22 9.01 1.06
C TYR A 54 -6.04 7.71 1.01
N PHE A 55 -7.36 7.82 0.85
CA PHE A 55 -8.23 6.63 0.82
C PHE A 55 -8.06 5.83 -0.48
N GLY A 56 -7.81 6.49 -1.62
CA GLY A 56 -7.53 5.82 -2.89
C GLY A 56 -6.26 4.97 -2.83
N MET A 57 -5.20 5.49 -2.21
CA MET A 57 -3.93 4.77 -2.01
C MET A 57 -4.05 3.64 -0.99
N ALA A 58 -4.78 3.83 0.11
CA ALA A 58 -4.99 2.79 1.11
C ALA A 58 -5.69 1.54 0.54
N VAL A 59 -6.59 1.71 -0.43
CA VAL A 59 -7.27 0.60 -1.12
C VAL A 59 -6.36 -0.07 -2.15
N THR A 60 -5.54 0.69 -2.88
CA THR A 60 -4.63 0.14 -3.92
C THR A 60 -3.41 -0.58 -3.33
N ILE A 61 -2.94 -0.22 -2.13
CA ILE A 61 -1.84 -0.90 -1.43
C ILE A 61 -2.25 -2.29 -0.91
N GLY A 62 -3.53 -2.66 -0.99
CA GLY A 62 -3.92 -4.06 -0.85
C GLY A 62 -3.71 -4.64 0.54
N TYR A 63 -4.01 -3.88 1.61
CA TYR A 63 -4.25 -4.48 2.93
C TYR A 63 -5.41 -5.50 2.92
N TYR A 64 -6.15 -5.58 1.80
CA TYR A 64 -7.11 -6.63 1.52
C TYR A 64 -6.58 -7.58 0.44
N SER A 65 -5.98 -8.67 0.89
CA SER A 65 -5.85 -9.89 0.10
C SER A 65 -7.25 -10.38 -0.28
N LYS A 66 -7.50 -10.66 -1.57
CA LYS A 66 -8.76 -11.31 -2.02
C LYS A 66 -8.94 -12.70 -1.38
N GLU A 67 -7.86 -13.28 -0.85
CA GLU A 67 -7.87 -14.48 -0.03
C GLU A 67 -7.80 -14.07 1.45
N GLY A 68 -8.96 -14.05 2.11
CA GLY A 68 -9.02 -14.06 3.58
C GLY A 68 -8.22 -15.25 4.11
N PHE A 69 -7.54 -15.07 5.24
CA PHE A 69 -6.67 -16.08 5.87
C PHE A 69 -7.35 -17.46 5.89
N PRO A 70 -6.98 -18.37 4.97
CA PRO A 70 -7.47 -19.73 5.04
C PRO A 70 -6.53 -20.48 5.98
N GLN A 71 -7.05 -21.07 7.06
CA GLN A 71 -6.31 -22.13 7.76
C GLN A 71 -6.26 -23.36 6.85
N LYS A 72 -5.44 -23.30 5.80
CA LYS A 72 -5.11 -24.47 5.00
C LYS A 72 -3.98 -25.20 5.72
N HIS A 73 -4.31 -26.36 6.29
CA HIS A 73 -3.32 -27.39 6.55
C HIS A 73 -2.73 -27.79 5.19
N LEU A 74 -1.52 -27.31 4.92
CA LEU A 74 -0.86 -27.45 3.63
C LEU A 74 0.24 -28.52 3.75
N ASN A 75 0.22 -29.50 2.84
CA ASN A 75 1.26 -30.53 2.75
C ASN A 75 2.63 -29.91 2.46
N SER A 76 3.70 -30.50 3.00
CA SER A 76 5.09 -30.00 2.95
C SER A 76 5.69 -29.83 1.54
N ALA A 77 5.02 -30.31 0.51
CA ALA A 77 5.42 -30.20 -0.90
C ALA A 77 4.80 -28.98 -1.63
N ILE A 78 4.10 -28.11 -0.91
CA ILE A 78 3.37 -26.96 -1.46
C ILE A 78 3.81 -25.68 -0.74
N CYS A 79 4.11 -24.63 -1.51
CA CYS A 79 4.48 -23.33 -0.96
C CYS A 79 3.26 -22.67 -0.28
N ALA A 80 3.36 -22.28 0.99
CA ALA A 80 2.23 -21.69 1.73
C ALA A 80 1.78 -20.32 1.23
N VAL A 81 2.61 -19.65 0.44
CA VAL A 81 2.36 -18.29 -0.03
C VAL A 81 1.62 -18.30 -1.38
N CYS A 82 2.02 -19.16 -2.32
CA CYS A 82 1.39 -19.24 -3.66
C CYS A 82 0.51 -20.48 -3.85
N GLY A 83 0.56 -21.47 -2.97
CA GLY A 83 -0.23 -22.70 -3.09
C GLY A 83 0.21 -23.66 -4.20
N GLN A 84 1.34 -23.39 -4.88
CA GLN A 84 1.91 -24.24 -5.93
C GLN A 84 2.95 -25.22 -5.37
N SER A 85 3.15 -26.34 -6.08
CA SER A 85 4.11 -27.37 -5.70
C SER A 85 5.54 -26.86 -5.74
N THR A 86 6.32 -27.14 -4.70
CA THR A 86 7.76 -26.86 -4.65
C THR A 86 8.59 -27.94 -5.36
N SER A 87 7.97 -28.99 -5.90
CA SER A 87 8.64 -30.02 -6.69
C SER A 87 8.73 -29.58 -8.15
N HIS A 88 9.96 -29.52 -8.65
CA HIS A 88 10.33 -29.28 -10.04
C HIS A 88 9.68 -30.35 -10.95
N GLN A 89 8.46 -30.13 -11.44
CA GLN A 89 7.93 -30.88 -12.59
C GLN A 89 7.74 -29.92 -13.75
N LEU A 90 8.73 -29.99 -14.63
CA LEU A 90 8.74 -29.48 -15.98
C LEU A 90 7.54 -30.03 -16.75
N GLY A 91 6.62 -29.14 -17.15
CA GLY A 91 5.65 -29.41 -18.22
C GLY A 91 4.19 -29.45 -17.79
N SER A 92 3.47 -28.36 -18.06
CA SER A 92 2.27 -28.43 -18.90
C SER A 92 1.84 -27.03 -19.33
N PHE A 93 1.78 -26.84 -20.65
CA PHE A 93 1.28 -25.65 -21.31
C PHE A 93 -0.24 -25.58 -21.12
N THR A 94 -0.73 -24.59 -20.36
CA THR A 94 -1.98 -23.85 -20.64
C THR A 94 -2.05 -22.67 -19.67
N ASP A 95 -1.57 -21.51 -20.11
CA ASP A 95 -2.19 -20.18 -19.98
C ASP A 95 -1.13 -19.07 -20.03
N GLN A 96 -1.20 -18.29 -21.12
CA GLN A 96 -0.23 -17.29 -21.58
C GLN A 96 -0.13 -16.01 -20.71
N GLN A 97 -0.45 -16.03 -19.41
CA GLN A 97 -0.32 -14.85 -18.54
C GLN A 97 0.66 -15.00 -17.37
N GLN A 98 1.24 -16.18 -17.14
CA GLN A 98 2.02 -16.45 -15.93
C GLN A 98 3.51 -16.75 -16.17
N ALA A 99 4.14 -16.10 -17.17
CA ALA A 99 5.56 -16.29 -17.48
C ALA A 99 6.53 -15.41 -16.64
N THR A 100 6.19 -15.13 -15.37
CA THR A 100 7.08 -14.41 -14.42
C THR A 100 7.66 -15.29 -13.31
N PHE A 101 7.24 -16.56 -13.22
CA PHE A 101 7.58 -17.48 -12.13
C PHE A 101 8.25 -18.80 -12.59
N ALA A 102 8.62 -18.90 -13.88
CA ALA A 102 9.15 -20.15 -14.46
C ALA A 102 10.58 -20.53 -14.01
N ASP A 103 11.22 -19.73 -13.16
CA ASP A 103 12.56 -19.98 -12.62
C ASP A 103 12.65 -19.49 -11.16
N ASP A 104 11.69 -19.93 -10.34
CA ASP A 104 11.70 -19.62 -8.92
C ASP A 104 12.56 -20.64 -8.18
N ARG A 105 13.79 -20.24 -7.85
CA ARG A 105 14.66 -21.01 -6.96
C ARG A 105 13.94 -21.34 -5.66
N ILE A 106 14.09 -22.59 -5.23
CA ILE A 106 13.54 -23.07 -3.99
C ILE A 106 14.51 -22.69 -2.87
N HIS A 107 14.01 -22.02 -1.83
CA HIS A 107 14.78 -21.62 -0.64
C HIS A 107 14.26 -22.34 0.59
N GLN A 108 15.18 -22.97 1.34
CA GLN A 108 14.87 -23.59 2.62
C GLN A 108 15.27 -22.63 3.75
N LEU A 109 14.33 -22.35 4.64
CA LEU A 109 14.56 -21.52 5.83
C LEU A 109 15.28 -22.30 6.94
N ALA A 110 15.81 -21.59 7.93
CA ALA A 110 16.41 -22.19 9.14
C ALA A 110 15.45 -23.15 9.87
N CYS A 111 14.15 -22.83 9.84
CA CYS A 111 13.07 -23.65 10.38
C CYS A 111 12.74 -24.90 9.54
N LYS A 112 13.56 -25.22 8.53
CA LYS A 112 13.45 -26.35 7.59
C LYS A 112 12.25 -26.32 6.64
N HIS A 113 11.37 -25.32 6.72
CA HIS A 113 10.29 -25.14 5.76
C HIS A 113 10.80 -24.61 4.42
N VAL A 114 10.23 -25.14 3.33
CA VAL A 114 10.67 -24.91 1.96
C VAL A 114 9.67 -24.01 1.23
N PHE A 115 10.17 -22.98 0.54
CA PHE A 115 9.36 -21.99 -0.17
C PHE A 115 10.03 -21.58 -1.48
N HIS A 116 9.29 -20.98 -2.41
CA HIS A 116 9.90 -20.26 -3.54
C HIS A 116 10.58 -18.98 -3.03
N GLU A 117 11.79 -18.68 -3.53
CA GLU A 117 12.59 -17.51 -3.14
C GLU A 117 11.79 -16.21 -3.31
N LYS A 118 11.06 -16.05 -4.42
CA LYS A 118 10.21 -14.86 -4.65
C LYS A 118 9.01 -14.79 -3.69
N CYS A 119 8.40 -15.93 -3.38
CA CYS A 119 7.26 -16.02 -2.48
C CYS A 119 7.62 -15.63 -1.05
N ILE A 120 8.69 -16.20 -0.50
CA ILE A 120 9.14 -15.87 0.86
C ILE A 120 9.70 -14.45 0.94
N ARG A 121 10.39 -13.98 -0.11
CA ARG A 121 10.82 -12.57 -0.23
C ARG A 121 9.63 -11.62 -0.27
N GLY A 122 8.58 -11.94 -1.02
CA GLY A 122 7.35 -11.16 -1.06
C GLY A 122 6.65 -11.11 0.30
N TRP A 123 6.56 -12.26 0.98
CA TRP A 123 5.99 -12.34 2.33
C TRP A 123 6.74 -11.46 3.34
N CYS A 124 8.08 -11.52 3.32
CA CYS A 124 8.90 -10.77 4.26
C CYS A 124 9.01 -9.28 3.94
N LEU A 125 9.16 -8.92 2.66
CA LEU A 125 9.36 -7.53 2.24
C LEU A 125 8.04 -6.75 2.08
N ILE A 126 7.08 -7.30 1.34
CA ILE A 126 5.80 -6.62 1.07
C ILE A 126 4.86 -6.77 2.26
N GLY A 127 4.79 -7.96 2.87
CA GLY A 127 3.93 -8.21 4.03
C GLY A 127 4.43 -7.57 5.33
N LYS A 128 5.67 -7.07 5.37
CA LYS A 128 6.38 -6.61 6.59
C LYS A 128 6.36 -7.66 7.72
N LYS A 129 6.34 -8.95 7.38
CA LYS A 129 6.33 -10.08 8.32
C LYS A 129 7.66 -10.80 8.28
N ASP A 130 8.48 -10.60 9.30
CA ASP A 130 9.79 -11.26 9.49
C ASP A 130 9.66 -12.68 10.06
N ILE A 131 8.54 -13.36 9.79
CA ILE A 131 8.19 -14.65 10.39
C ILE A 131 7.82 -15.71 9.36
N CYS A 132 8.20 -16.95 9.63
CA CYS A 132 7.82 -18.10 8.83
C CYS A 132 6.30 -18.30 8.87
N PRO A 133 5.61 -18.50 7.73
CA PRO A 133 4.17 -18.76 7.70
C PRO A 133 3.72 -20.00 8.50
N TYR A 134 4.58 -21.02 8.61
CA TYR A 134 4.26 -22.27 9.30
C TYR A 134 4.53 -22.19 10.81
N CYS A 135 5.79 -22.00 11.21
CA CYS A 135 6.21 -22.07 12.61
C CYS A 135 6.30 -20.71 13.31
N LYS A 136 6.11 -19.60 12.60
CA LYS A 136 6.31 -18.22 13.09
C LYS A 136 7.71 -17.92 13.62
N GLU A 137 8.68 -18.78 13.30
CA GLU A 137 10.10 -18.53 13.59
C GLU A 137 10.60 -17.35 12.76
N LYS A 138 11.48 -16.53 13.36
CA LYS A 138 12.02 -15.36 12.67
C LYS A 138 12.86 -15.77 11.47
N VAL A 139 12.67 -15.05 10.37
CA VAL A 139 13.37 -15.28 9.10
C VAL A 139 14.46 -14.22 8.92
N ASP A 140 15.67 -14.66 8.58
CA ASP A 140 16.81 -13.76 8.34
C ASP A 140 16.64 -12.97 7.03
N LEU A 141 16.20 -11.72 7.16
CA LEU A 141 15.99 -10.77 6.05
C LEU A 141 17.27 -10.45 5.24
N LYS A 142 18.45 -10.63 5.85
CA LYS A 142 19.75 -10.33 5.22
C LYS A 142 20.00 -11.21 3.99
N GLN A 143 19.48 -12.44 3.97
CA GLN A 143 19.67 -13.38 2.87
C GLN A 143 18.95 -12.96 1.58
N PHE A 144 17.89 -12.14 1.70
CA PHE A 144 17.06 -11.73 0.56
C PHE A 144 17.46 -10.37 -0.04
N LYS A 145 18.33 -9.59 0.62
CA LYS A 145 18.82 -8.28 0.14
C LYS A 145 19.97 -8.40 -0.88
N LYS A 146 19.80 -9.21 -1.93
CA LYS A 146 20.85 -9.38 -2.95
C LYS A 146 20.96 -8.20 -3.93
N ASN A 147 19.86 -7.51 -4.21
CA ASN A 147 19.84 -6.46 -5.24
C ASN A 147 19.63 -5.06 -4.64
N PRO A 148 20.42 -4.05 -5.04
CA PRO A 148 20.23 -2.67 -4.59
C PRO A 148 18.87 -2.10 -5.02
N TRP A 149 18.27 -2.63 -6.09
CA TRP A 149 16.94 -2.27 -6.56
C TRP A 149 15.80 -2.60 -5.57
N ASP A 150 16.01 -3.55 -4.65
CA ASP A 150 15.02 -3.85 -3.59
C ASP A 150 14.86 -2.68 -2.61
N THR A 151 15.96 -1.95 -2.36
CA THR A 151 15.95 -0.81 -1.44
C THR A 151 15.15 0.36 -2.00
N GLN A 152 15.11 0.52 -3.33
CA GLN A 152 14.35 1.57 -3.99
C GLN A 152 12.85 1.35 -3.84
N GLN A 153 12.39 0.11 -4.03
CA GLN A 153 10.99 -0.25 -3.78
C GLN A 153 10.63 -0.04 -2.30
N GLN A 154 11.49 -0.45 -1.37
CA GLN A 154 11.23 -0.28 0.07
C GLN A 154 11.19 1.19 0.50
N LEU A 155 12.05 2.04 -0.08
CA LEU A 155 12.05 3.48 0.15
C LEU A 155 10.76 4.13 -0.39
N TYR A 156 10.30 3.73 -1.57
CA TYR A 156 9.04 4.20 -2.12
C TYR A 156 7.86 3.85 -1.20
N LEU A 157 7.76 2.60 -0.73
CA LEU A 157 6.70 2.20 0.22
C LEU A 157 6.76 2.99 1.53
N ASN A 158 7.96 3.20 2.09
CA ASN A 158 8.13 3.97 3.32
C ASN A 158 7.82 5.47 3.13
N LEU A 159 8.20 6.04 1.99
CA LEU A 159 7.85 7.41 1.62
C LEU A 159 6.34 7.56 1.50
N LEU A 160 5.67 6.60 0.87
CA LEU A 160 4.22 6.55 0.72
C LEU A 160 3.51 6.51 2.09
N ASP A 161 4.00 5.65 3.00
CA ASP A 161 3.51 5.58 4.38
C ASP A 161 3.77 6.88 5.16
N GLY A 162 4.90 7.54 4.89
CA GLY A 162 5.24 8.85 5.44
C GLY A 162 4.29 9.95 4.97
N VAL A 163 4.02 10.03 3.66
CA VAL A 163 3.04 10.96 3.08
C VAL A 163 1.66 10.70 3.67
N ARG A 164 1.27 9.43 3.78
CA ARG A 164 0.01 9.03 4.42
C ARG A 164 -0.10 9.56 5.85
N TYR A 165 0.96 9.43 6.64
CA TYR A 165 1.02 9.95 8.00
C TYR A 165 0.92 11.48 8.03
N LEU A 166 1.67 12.19 7.19
CA LEU A 166 1.61 13.65 7.11
C LEU A 166 0.23 14.18 6.74
N VAL A 167 -0.51 13.48 5.86
CA VAL A 167 -1.89 13.85 5.49
C VAL A 167 -2.86 13.68 6.66
N VAL A 168 -2.78 12.57 7.40
CA VAL A 168 -3.63 12.32 8.59
C VAL A 168 -3.40 13.37 9.68
N TRP A 169 -2.17 13.89 9.78
CA TRP A 169 -1.80 14.90 10.77
C TRP A 169 -2.15 16.34 10.36
N GLN A 170 -2.60 16.59 9.13
CA GLN A 170 -2.99 17.93 8.66
C GLN A 170 -3.97 18.65 9.62
N PRO A 171 -5.05 18.03 10.14
CA PRO A 171 -5.97 18.70 11.05
C PRO A 171 -5.32 19.12 12.37
N ILE A 172 -4.39 18.31 12.89
CA ILE A 172 -3.64 18.62 14.11
C ILE A 172 -2.67 19.78 13.85
N ILE A 173 -1.99 19.77 12.70
CA ILE A 173 -1.08 20.84 12.28
C ILE A 173 -1.85 22.16 12.17
N PHE A 174 -3.02 22.17 11.52
CA PHE A 174 -3.84 23.37 11.41
C PHE A 174 -4.38 23.86 12.76
N ALA A 175 -4.81 22.95 13.64
CA ALA A 175 -5.26 23.30 14.98
C ALA A 175 -4.13 23.97 15.81
N VAL A 176 -2.91 23.42 15.74
CA VAL A 176 -1.74 23.99 16.43
C VAL A 176 -1.38 25.36 15.85
N VAL A 177 -1.38 25.50 14.52
CA VAL A 177 -1.07 26.77 13.86
C VAL A 177 -2.11 27.84 14.22
N GLN A 178 -3.40 27.50 14.22
CA GLN A 178 -4.48 28.44 14.57
C GLN A 178 -4.43 28.82 16.06
N LEU A 179 -4.08 27.88 16.94
CA LEU A 179 -3.83 28.17 18.35
C LEU A 179 -2.61 29.09 18.55
N ALA A 180 -1.53 28.88 17.78
CA ALA A 180 -0.36 29.74 17.81
C ALA A 180 -0.68 31.18 17.34
N TYR A 181 -1.46 31.34 16.26
CA TYR A 181 -1.93 32.64 15.81
C TYR A 181 -2.81 33.35 16.84
N TYR A 182 -3.69 32.60 17.52
CA TYR A 182 -4.51 33.13 18.61
C TYR A 182 -3.65 33.63 19.79
N ILE A 183 -2.64 32.86 20.20
CA ILE A 183 -1.73 33.25 21.30
C ILE A 183 -0.88 34.48 20.92
N LEU A 184 -0.46 34.58 19.66
CA LEU A 184 0.33 35.72 19.16
C LEU A 184 -0.51 36.97 18.89
N GLY A 185 -1.84 36.91 19.07
CA GLY A 185 -2.74 38.06 18.90
C GLY A 185 -2.94 38.51 17.45
N LEU A 186 -2.54 37.70 16.47
CA LEU A 186 -2.90 37.89 15.06
C LEU A 186 -4.20 37.13 14.79
N ASN A 187 -5.33 37.72 15.19
CA ASN A 187 -6.65 37.25 14.80
C ASN A 187 -7.57 38.44 14.55
#